data_AF-A0A117PIL9-F1
#
_entry.id   AF-A0A117PIL9-F1
#
_cell.length_a   1.000
_cell.length_b   1.000
_cell.length_c   1.000
_cell.angle_alpha   90.00
_cell.angle_beta   90.00
_cell.angle_gamma   90.00
#
_symmetry.space_group_name_H-M   'P 1'
#
loop_
_entity.id
_entity.type
_entity.pdbx_description
1 polymer ?
#
loop_
_entity_poly.entity_id
_entity_poly.type
_entity_poly.pdbx_seq_one_letter_code
_entity_poly.pdbx_strand_id
1 'polypeptide(L)'
;MSGAALGTGSNGQAVPHQGQRMPKMFWRILITAGAAGGAFLLTSILNQDDGNIWQWVASIVIGSAALIVQYLLDFAERFEKVDRRFNEILAATELFSQVDGSVLRSEEVTRLVLGYTKVREQGSDIVQAFAEKELADLAKLMEGLAKGSEDRAGENHEWLINITDCVKMTLDATSTSVDRDFWYSGPAERYLDAQEKAIKRRGVEIRRLFLVKEPHDVTASLRDLCERHRRRGIDARIAVRSQMTSSRKVDDFIVFDGELCYETAPDQESNPDGTWLRCEPEHVEDRVNQFNELWAEAREPEAVPSVLTSES
;
A
#
# COMPACT_ATOMS: atom_id res chain seq x y z
N MET A 1 15.37 -58.64 34.93
CA MET A 1 14.53 -58.08 36.00
C MET A 1 13.73 -56.96 35.36
N SER A 2 12.50 -57.24 34.92
CA SER A 2 11.24 -57.04 35.66
C SER A 2 10.92 -55.55 35.84
N GLY A 3 9.77 -55.01 35.42
CA GLY A 3 8.55 -55.64 34.92
C GLY A 3 7.55 -54.60 34.42
N ALA A 4 6.48 -55.13 33.81
CA ALA A 4 5.35 -54.44 33.22
C ALA A 4 4.27 -54.01 34.25
N ALA A 5 3.42 -53.06 33.86
CA ALA A 5 1.94 -53.03 34.00
C ALA A 5 1.44 -51.57 33.83
N LEU A 6 0.67 -51.25 32.79
CA LEU A 6 -0.81 -51.33 32.69
C LEU A 6 -1.56 -50.31 33.58
N GLY A 7 -2.29 -49.41 32.91
CA GLY A 7 -3.21 -48.46 33.51
C GLY A 7 -4.02 -47.70 32.46
N THR A 8 -5.09 -48.33 31.98
CA THR A 8 -6.15 -47.81 31.12
C THR A 8 -7.00 -46.74 31.82
N GLY A 9 -7.42 -45.70 31.10
CA GLY A 9 -8.46 -44.75 31.53
C GLY A 9 -9.05 -44.01 30.33
N SER A 10 -10.32 -44.30 30.02
CA SER A 10 -11.04 -43.84 28.83
C SER A 10 -11.74 -42.49 29.01
N ASN A 11 -11.89 -41.79 27.88
CA ASN A 11 -13.08 -41.12 27.35
C ASN A 11 -12.92 -39.64 27.03
N GLY A 12 -13.27 -39.30 25.79
CA GLY A 12 -13.92 -38.04 25.49
C GLY A 12 -13.34 -37.26 24.30
N GLN A 13 -14.14 -37.26 23.22
CA GLN A 13 -14.35 -36.14 22.30
C GLN A 13 -13.43 -35.95 21.08
N ALA A 14 -14.06 -36.24 19.93
CA ALA A 14 -14.27 -35.35 18.78
C ALA A 14 -13.09 -34.91 17.89
N VAL A 15 -13.21 -35.32 16.62
CA VAL A 15 -12.53 -34.82 15.41
C VAL A 15 -12.98 -33.36 15.13
N PRO A 16 -12.16 -32.51 14.49
CA PRO A 16 -12.33 -32.30 13.05
C PRO A 16 -10.98 -32.26 12.29
N HIS A 17 -10.81 -33.10 11.27
CA HIS A 17 -11.06 -32.78 9.87
C HIS A 17 -10.20 -31.62 9.32
N GLN A 18 -9.19 -32.03 8.54
CA GLN A 18 -8.66 -31.26 7.41
C GLN A 18 -9.83 -30.67 6.62
N GLY A 19 -10.00 -29.36 6.70
CA GLY A 19 -10.93 -28.57 5.91
C GLY A 19 -10.16 -27.66 4.98
N GLN A 20 -9.87 -28.19 3.79
CA GLN A 20 -9.42 -27.46 2.61
C GLN A 20 -10.27 -26.19 2.45
N ARG A 21 -9.68 -25.01 2.71
CA ARG A 21 -10.33 -23.71 2.51
C ARG A 21 -10.59 -23.54 1.01
N MET A 22 -11.77 -23.96 0.56
CA MET A 22 -12.25 -23.59 -0.77
C MET A 22 -12.42 -22.06 -0.85
N PRO A 23 -12.08 -21.41 -1.98
CA PRO A 23 -12.27 -19.98 -2.15
C PRO A 23 -13.72 -19.59 -1.88
N LYS A 24 -13.95 -18.56 -1.04
CA LYS A 24 -15.31 -18.14 -0.63
C LYS A 24 -16.26 -17.88 -1.81
N MET A 25 -15.74 -17.46 -2.97
CA MET A 25 -16.53 -17.32 -4.20
C MET A 25 -17.06 -18.66 -4.73
N PHE A 26 -16.26 -19.71 -4.65
CA PHE A 26 -16.64 -21.05 -5.11
C PHE A 26 -17.80 -21.59 -4.28
N TRP A 27 -17.78 -21.38 -2.97
CA TRP A 27 -18.88 -21.76 -2.07
C TRP A 27 -20.18 -21.01 -2.39
N ARG A 28 -20.10 -19.72 -2.72
CA ARG A 28 -21.26 -18.90 -3.13
C ARG A 28 -21.86 -19.39 -4.45
N ILE A 29 -21.02 -19.73 -5.44
CA ILE A 29 -21.47 -20.29 -6.72
C ILE A 29 -22.10 -21.68 -6.50
N LEU A 30 -21.52 -22.50 -5.63
CA LEU A 30 -21.98 -23.87 -5.37
C LEU A 30 -23.32 -23.91 -4.61
N ILE A 31 -23.55 -22.98 -3.67
CA ILE A 31 -24.86 -22.81 -3.02
C ILE A 31 -25.91 -22.37 -4.03
N THR A 32 -25.58 -21.42 -4.90
CA THR A 32 -26.54 -20.88 -5.88
C THR A 32 -26.89 -21.93 -6.93
N ALA A 33 -25.90 -22.69 -7.41
CA ALA A 33 -26.11 -23.82 -8.32
C ALA A 33 -26.87 -24.97 -7.64
N GLY A 34 -26.60 -25.25 -6.37
CA GLY A 34 -27.32 -26.25 -5.58
C GLY A 34 -28.78 -25.87 -5.33
N ALA A 35 -29.07 -24.61 -5.03
CA ALA A 35 -30.44 -24.11 -4.87
C ALA A 35 -31.22 -24.16 -6.19
N ALA A 36 -30.59 -23.77 -7.31
CA ALA A 36 -31.19 -23.84 -8.65
C ALA A 36 -31.43 -25.30 -9.09
N GLY A 37 -30.46 -26.19 -8.88
CA GLY A 37 -30.57 -27.62 -9.18
C GLY A 37 -31.58 -28.33 -8.27
N GLY A 38 -31.62 -27.98 -6.99
CA GLY A 38 -32.59 -28.49 -6.02
C GLY A 38 -34.02 -28.06 -6.37
N ALA A 39 -34.23 -26.80 -6.74
CA ALA A 39 -35.52 -26.33 -7.23
C ALA A 39 -35.96 -27.06 -8.51
N PHE A 40 -35.06 -27.27 -9.48
CA PHE A 40 -35.36 -28.01 -10.70
C PHE A 40 -35.76 -29.46 -10.43
N LEU A 41 -35.05 -30.15 -9.54
CA LEU A 41 -35.36 -31.53 -9.16
C LEU A 41 -36.66 -31.65 -8.36
N LEU A 42 -36.91 -30.73 -7.42
CA LEU A 42 -38.15 -30.72 -6.65
C LEU A 42 -39.37 -30.46 -7.55
N THR A 43 -39.20 -29.58 -8.55
CA THR A 43 -40.20 -29.31 -9.57
C THR A 43 -40.45 -30.53 -10.44
N SER A 44 -39.41 -31.29 -10.80
CA SER A 44 -39.55 -32.51 -11.61
C SER A 44 -40.22 -33.67 -10.87
N ILE A 45 -40.16 -33.70 -9.53
CA ILE A 45 -40.71 -34.79 -8.70
C ILE A 45 -42.15 -34.51 -8.27
N LEU A 46 -42.54 -33.24 -8.09
CA LEU A 46 -43.92 -32.87 -7.75
C LEU A 46 -44.87 -32.80 -8.97
N ASN A 47 -44.35 -32.96 -10.19
CA ASN A 47 -45.09 -32.74 -11.43
C ASN A 47 -45.78 -34.02 -11.94
N GLN A 48 -46.65 -34.61 -11.11
CA GLN A 48 -47.48 -35.72 -11.55
C GLN A 48 -48.99 -35.46 -11.51
N ASP A 49 -49.46 -34.25 -11.17
CA ASP A 49 -50.85 -33.87 -11.36
C ASP A 49 -51.05 -32.36 -11.63
N ASP A 50 -52.05 -32.10 -12.47
CA ASP A 50 -52.34 -30.89 -13.25
C ASP A 50 -52.24 -29.53 -12.53
N GLY A 51 -51.52 -28.60 -13.17
CA GLY A 51 -51.59 -27.18 -12.83
C GLY A 51 -50.33 -26.38 -13.16
N ASN A 52 -50.09 -26.17 -14.46
CA ASN A 52 -48.94 -25.46 -15.09
C ASN A 52 -48.61 -24.03 -14.55
N ILE A 53 -49.32 -23.55 -13.53
CA ILE A 53 -49.15 -22.23 -12.89
C ILE A 53 -48.25 -22.32 -11.64
N TRP A 54 -48.29 -23.43 -10.91
CA TRP A 54 -47.52 -23.58 -9.66
C TRP A 54 -46.00 -23.64 -9.86
N GLN A 55 -45.54 -24.09 -11.03
CA GLN A 55 -44.12 -24.16 -11.38
C GLN A 55 -43.47 -22.78 -11.51
N TRP A 56 -44.18 -21.81 -12.10
CA TRP A 56 -43.68 -20.44 -12.25
C TRP A 56 -43.69 -19.68 -10.92
N VAL A 57 -44.72 -19.92 -10.09
CA VAL A 57 -44.81 -19.32 -8.76
C VAL A 57 -43.67 -19.83 -7.85
N ALA A 58 -43.38 -21.14 -7.89
CA ALA A 58 -42.31 -21.72 -7.08
C ALA A 58 -40.91 -21.18 -7.45
N SER A 59 -40.60 -21.05 -8.74
CA SER A 59 -39.29 -20.53 -9.18
C SER A 59 -39.10 -19.04 -8.85
N ILE A 60 -40.16 -18.23 -8.98
CA ILE A 60 -40.15 -16.81 -8.61
C ILE A 60 -39.95 -16.65 -7.09
N VAL A 61 -40.64 -17.44 -6.27
CA VAL A 61 -40.52 -17.39 -4.80
C VAL A 61 -39.13 -17.84 -4.35
N ILE A 62 -38.58 -18.90 -4.94
CA ILE A 62 -37.23 -19.38 -4.58
C ILE A 62 -36.15 -18.38 -5.06
N GLY A 63 -36.29 -17.82 -6.26
CA GLY A 63 -35.38 -16.79 -6.78
C GLY A 63 -35.40 -15.50 -5.96
N SER A 64 -36.59 -15.04 -5.54
CA SER A 64 -36.72 -13.87 -4.68
C SER A 64 -36.19 -14.11 -3.26
N ALA A 65 -36.43 -15.29 -2.67
CA ALA A 65 -35.84 -15.66 -1.39
C ALA A 65 -34.30 -15.70 -1.46
N ALA A 66 -33.73 -16.24 -2.55
CA ALA A 66 -32.28 -16.26 -2.74
C ALA A 66 -31.70 -14.84 -2.87
N LEU A 67 -32.37 -13.94 -3.61
CA LEU A 67 -31.96 -12.54 -3.72
C LEU A 67 -32.04 -11.81 -2.37
N ILE A 68 -33.07 -12.06 -1.56
CA ILE A 68 -33.19 -11.49 -0.21
C ILE A 68 -32.04 -11.98 0.67
N VAL A 69 -31.69 -13.28 0.61
CA VAL A 69 -30.56 -13.81 1.39
C VAL A 69 -29.23 -13.23 0.93
N GLN A 70 -29.00 -13.10 -0.39
CA GLN A 70 -27.81 -12.44 -0.92
C GLN A 70 -27.73 -10.97 -0.49
N TYR A 71 -28.85 -10.26 -0.56
CA TYR A 71 -28.95 -8.88 -0.10
C TYR A 71 -28.67 -8.75 1.41
N LEU A 72 -29.19 -9.66 2.24
CA LEU A 72 -28.95 -9.64 3.68
C LEU A 72 -27.48 -9.96 4.03
N LEU A 73 -26.81 -10.82 3.27
CA LEU A 73 -25.39 -11.11 3.44
C LEU A 73 -24.50 -9.95 3.00
N ASP A 74 -24.79 -9.33 1.85
CA ASP A 74 -24.11 -8.12 1.39
C ASP A 74 -24.37 -6.94 2.34
N PHE A 75 -25.59 -6.86 2.91
CA PHE A 75 -25.94 -5.87 3.92
C PHE A 75 -25.17 -6.12 5.21
N ALA A 76 -25.03 -7.37 5.67
CA ALA A 76 -24.23 -7.71 6.84
C ALA A 76 -22.74 -7.38 6.65
N GLU A 77 -22.15 -7.65 5.48
CA GLU A 77 -20.77 -7.26 5.15
C GLU A 77 -20.60 -5.73 5.10
N ARG A 78 -21.62 -5.01 4.58
CA ARG A 78 -21.65 -3.54 4.63
C ARG A 78 -21.85 -3.02 6.06
N PHE A 79 -22.63 -3.72 6.88
CA PHE A 79 -22.89 -3.37 8.29
C PHE A 79 -21.63 -3.57 9.14
N GLU A 80 -20.84 -4.61 8.90
CA GLU A 80 -19.55 -4.84 9.55
C GLU A 80 -18.53 -3.73 9.22
N LYS A 81 -18.58 -3.19 7.98
CA LYS A 81 -17.86 -1.97 7.59
C LYS A 81 -18.36 -0.70 8.30
N VAL A 82 -19.64 -0.64 8.64
CA VAL A 82 -20.25 0.48 9.40
C VAL A 82 -19.97 0.36 10.91
N ASP A 83 -19.95 -0.85 11.47
CA ASP A 83 -19.56 -1.11 12.86
C ASP A 83 -18.09 -0.72 13.12
N ARG A 84 -17.22 -0.86 12.11
CA ARG A 84 -15.85 -0.32 12.18
C ARG A 84 -15.83 1.21 12.27
N ARG A 85 -16.71 1.89 11.52
CA ARG A 85 -16.89 3.35 11.60
C ARG A 85 -17.52 3.80 12.92
N PHE A 86 -18.45 3.01 13.48
CA PHE A 86 -19.03 3.28 14.80
C PHE A 86 -18.05 3.05 15.94
N ASN A 87 -17.17 2.05 15.85
CA ASN A 87 -16.08 1.85 16.81
C ASN A 87 -15.02 2.96 16.74
N GLU A 88 -14.75 3.53 15.56
CA GLU A 88 -13.90 4.73 15.44
C GLU A 88 -14.57 5.99 16.03
N ILE A 89 -15.89 6.12 15.94
CA ILE A 89 -16.66 7.22 16.57
C ILE A 89 -16.76 7.02 18.09
N LEU A 90 -16.94 5.80 18.58
CA LEU A 90 -16.95 5.47 20.01
C LEU A 90 -15.55 5.61 20.62
N ALA A 91 -14.49 5.20 19.92
CA ALA A 91 -13.11 5.43 20.36
C ALA A 91 -12.77 6.93 20.43
N ALA A 92 -13.27 7.75 19.49
CA ALA A 92 -13.18 9.20 19.60
C ALA A 92 -13.93 9.70 20.84
N THR A 93 -15.14 9.19 21.11
CA THR A 93 -15.97 9.60 22.26
C THR A 93 -15.41 9.16 23.61
N GLU A 94 -14.75 8.00 23.69
CA GLU A 94 -14.07 7.48 24.88
C GLU A 94 -12.79 8.29 25.18
N LEU A 95 -12.02 8.67 24.14
CA LEU A 95 -10.91 9.61 24.29
C LEU A 95 -11.40 11.00 24.75
N PHE A 96 -12.55 11.47 24.24
CA PHE A 96 -13.18 12.72 24.67
C PHE A 96 -13.63 12.69 26.14
N SER A 97 -13.88 11.51 26.72
CA SER A 97 -14.27 11.34 28.12
C SER A 97 -13.06 11.28 29.08
N GLN A 98 -11.88 10.89 28.61
CA GLN A 98 -10.68 10.70 29.44
C GLN A 98 -9.70 11.87 29.38
N VAL A 99 -9.80 12.74 28.36
CA VAL A 99 -8.98 13.94 28.27
C VAL A 99 -9.64 15.07 29.04
N ASP A 100 -8.92 15.61 30.03
CA ASP A 100 -9.35 16.77 30.80
C ASP A 100 -9.80 17.89 29.85
N GLY A 101 -10.99 18.45 30.07
CA GLY A 101 -11.64 19.38 29.15
C GLY A 101 -10.86 20.69 28.92
N SER A 102 -9.70 20.85 29.57
CA SER A 102 -8.70 21.89 29.39
C SER A 102 -7.73 21.61 28.23
N VAL A 103 -7.34 20.34 27.99
CA VAL A 103 -6.41 19.92 26.92
C VAL A 103 -7.11 19.89 25.57
N LEU A 104 -8.38 19.48 25.53
CA LEU A 104 -9.22 19.54 24.31
C LEU A 104 -9.60 20.98 23.91
N ARG A 105 -9.39 21.97 24.79
CA ARG A 105 -9.57 23.40 24.47
C ARG A 105 -8.34 24.03 23.83
N SER A 106 -7.22 23.31 23.73
CA SER A 106 -6.10 23.76 22.90
C SER A 106 -6.57 23.80 21.44
N GLU A 107 -6.45 24.97 20.84
CA GLU A 107 -6.80 25.21 19.44
C GLU A 107 -6.01 24.26 18.52
N GLU A 108 -4.79 23.93 18.91
CA GLU A 108 -3.86 23.06 18.20
C GLU A 108 -4.35 21.61 18.13
N VAL A 109 -4.84 21.05 19.25
CA VAL A 109 -5.39 19.67 19.28
C VAL A 109 -6.66 19.58 18.43
N THR A 110 -7.53 20.60 18.51
CA THR A 110 -8.74 20.67 17.69
C THR A 110 -8.39 20.76 16.20
N ARG A 111 -7.43 21.62 15.83
CA ARG A 111 -6.95 21.75 14.44
C ARG A 111 -6.36 20.44 13.91
N LEU A 112 -5.62 19.69 14.74
CA LEU A 112 -5.07 18.38 14.37
C LEU A 112 -6.18 17.36 14.08
N VAL A 113 -7.18 17.24 14.96
CA VAL A 113 -8.30 16.30 14.78
C VAL A 113 -9.14 16.65 13.55
N LEU A 114 -9.44 17.93 13.34
CA LEU A 114 -10.18 18.39 12.15
C LEU A 114 -9.38 18.15 10.86
N GLY A 115 -8.07 18.45 10.88
CA GLY A 115 -7.18 18.20 9.75
C GLY A 115 -7.12 16.72 9.39
N TYR A 116 -6.93 15.84 10.37
CA TYR A 116 -6.91 14.39 10.17
C TYR A 116 -8.24 13.86 9.64
N THR A 117 -9.37 14.33 10.19
CA THR A 117 -10.71 13.93 9.72
C THR A 117 -10.91 14.29 8.26
N LYS A 118 -10.49 15.50 7.85
CA LYS A 118 -10.55 15.93 6.45
C LYS A 118 -9.71 15.04 5.53
N VAL A 119 -8.48 14.68 5.96
CA VAL A 119 -7.62 13.75 5.20
C VAL A 119 -8.28 12.38 5.07
N ARG A 120 -8.92 11.87 6.13
CA ARG A 120 -9.62 10.57 6.10
C ARG A 120 -10.85 10.57 5.18
N GLU A 121 -11.54 11.70 5.08
CA GLU A 121 -12.75 11.81 4.26
C GLU A 121 -12.45 12.05 2.77
N GLN A 122 -11.38 12.80 2.46
CA GLN A 122 -11.11 13.32 1.12
C GLN A 122 -9.78 12.86 0.52
N GLY A 123 -8.85 12.38 1.34
CA GLY A 123 -7.53 11.94 0.89
C GLY A 123 -7.57 10.60 0.19
N SER A 124 -6.59 10.36 -0.67
CA SER A 124 -6.40 9.06 -1.30
C SER A 124 -5.87 8.02 -0.30
N ASP A 125 -5.84 6.76 -0.72
CA ASP A 125 -5.45 5.63 0.12
C ASP A 125 -4.06 5.78 0.74
N ILE A 126 -3.07 6.24 -0.05
CA ILE A 126 -1.70 6.47 0.44
C ILE A 126 -1.61 7.71 1.36
N VAL A 127 -2.36 8.77 1.05
CA VAL A 127 -2.38 10.00 1.86
C VAL A 127 -2.98 9.72 3.24
N GLN A 128 -4.05 8.92 3.30
CA GLN A 128 -4.65 8.48 4.57
C GLN A 128 -3.67 7.63 5.38
N ALA A 129 -3.04 6.63 4.75
CA ALA A 129 -2.08 5.75 5.43
C ALA A 129 -0.86 6.53 5.97
N PHE A 130 -0.37 7.51 5.20
CA PHE A 130 0.71 8.37 5.65
C PHE A 130 0.29 9.26 6.82
N ALA A 131 -0.89 9.90 6.75
CA ALA A 131 -1.38 10.73 7.85
C ALA A 131 -1.60 9.94 9.15
N GLU A 132 -2.10 8.70 9.07
CA GLU A 132 -2.24 7.80 10.21
C GLU A 132 -0.88 7.47 10.83
N LYS A 133 0.13 7.20 9.99
CA LYS A 133 1.49 6.91 10.43
C LYS A 133 2.14 8.10 11.13
N GLU A 134 2.03 9.31 10.57
CA GLU A 134 2.58 10.53 11.18
C GLU A 134 1.87 10.86 12.51
N LEU A 135 0.55 10.64 12.59
CA LEU A 135 -0.18 10.81 13.85
C LEU A 135 0.29 9.81 14.92
N ALA A 136 0.53 8.55 14.54
CA ALA A 136 1.06 7.54 15.44
C ALA A 136 2.49 7.87 15.91
N ASP A 137 3.34 8.40 15.02
CA ASP A 137 4.70 8.79 15.37
C ASP A 137 4.73 10.06 16.25
N LEU A 138 3.80 11.00 16.07
CA LEU A 138 3.58 12.11 17.00
C LEU A 138 3.14 11.62 18.37
N ALA A 139 2.22 10.64 18.44
CA ALA A 139 1.79 10.06 19.71
C ALA A 139 2.96 9.39 20.45
N LYS A 140 3.78 8.61 19.75
CA LYS A 140 4.99 8.00 20.33
C LYS A 140 5.98 9.03 20.84
N LEU A 141 6.18 10.13 20.11
CA LEU A 141 7.03 11.23 20.56
C LEU A 141 6.53 11.79 21.88
N MET A 142 5.23 12.07 21.99
CA MET A 142 4.63 12.60 23.22
C MET A 142 4.77 11.62 24.39
N GLU A 143 4.61 10.32 24.16
CA GLU A 143 4.86 9.30 25.17
C GLU A 143 6.33 9.24 25.61
N GLY A 144 7.27 9.36 24.67
CA GLY A 144 8.71 9.40 24.96
C GLY A 144 9.10 10.63 25.79
N LEU A 145 8.59 11.80 25.40
CA LEU A 145 8.77 13.04 26.14
C LEU A 145 8.16 12.95 27.54
N ALA A 146 6.98 12.36 27.70
CA ALA A 146 6.36 12.13 29.01
C ALA A 146 7.20 11.19 29.90
N LYS A 147 7.94 10.26 29.31
CA LYS A 147 8.86 9.34 30.00
C LYS A 147 10.26 9.97 30.26
N GLY A 148 10.51 11.19 29.78
CA GLY A 148 11.71 11.97 30.06
C GLY A 148 12.87 11.79 29.07
N SER A 149 12.70 11.01 28.01
CA SER A 149 13.69 10.92 26.93
C SER A 149 13.08 10.32 25.68
N GLU A 150 13.42 10.89 24.53
CA GLU A 150 13.13 10.30 23.23
C GLU A 150 14.43 10.23 22.44
N ASP A 151 14.74 9.04 21.91
CA ASP A 151 15.92 8.79 21.09
C ASP A 151 15.42 8.36 19.71
N ARG A 152 15.41 9.30 18.77
CA ARG A 152 15.08 9.04 17.36
C ARG A 152 16.33 8.73 16.58
N ALA A 153 16.35 7.56 15.97
CA ALA A 153 17.42 7.14 15.09
C ALA A 153 17.33 7.85 13.72
N GLY A 154 18.06 8.95 13.58
CA GLY A 154 18.47 9.51 12.28
C GLY A 154 17.78 10.82 11.89
N GLU A 155 18.58 11.77 11.41
CA GLU A 155 18.11 13.11 11.05
C GLU A 155 17.35 13.18 9.71
N ASN A 156 16.34 14.07 9.70
CA ASN A 156 15.80 14.86 8.58
C ASN A 156 15.25 14.17 7.31
N HIS A 157 15.13 12.84 7.26
CA HIS A 157 14.58 12.12 6.08
C HIS A 157 13.44 11.14 6.41
N GLU A 158 12.80 11.29 7.58
CA GLU A 158 11.78 10.35 8.06
C GLU A 158 10.54 10.32 7.17
N TRP A 159 10.11 11.46 6.60
CA TRP A 159 8.94 11.49 5.70
C TRP A 159 9.12 10.61 4.48
N LEU A 160 10.30 10.64 3.84
CA LEU A 160 10.56 9.85 2.65
C LEU A 160 10.46 8.34 2.93
N ILE A 161 10.99 7.91 4.09
CA ILE A 161 10.91 6.53 4.55
C ILE A 161 9.47 6.17 4.93
N ASN A 162 8.80 7.05 5.67
CA ASN A 162 7.44 6.83 6.17
C ASN A 162 6.43 6.70 5.03
N ILE A 163 6.51 7.57 4.02
CA ILE A 163 5.66 7.49 2.82
C ILE A 163 5.95 6.20 2.05
N THR A 164 7.22 5.83 1.88
CA THR A 164 7.63 4.59 1.18
C THR A 164 7.08 3.33 1.84
N ASP A 165 6.97 3.34 3.17
CA ASP A 165 6.35 2.24 3.91
C ASP A 165 4.86 2.08 3.63
N CYS A 166 4.18 3.15 3.19
CA CYS A 166 2.75 3.21 2.86
C CYS A 166 2.43 2.86 1.39
N VAL A 167 3.43 2.86 0.51
CA VAL A 167 3.27 2.57 -0.93
C VAL A 167 2.73 1.17 -1.17
N LYS A 168 1.75 1.07 -2.07
CA LYS A 168 1.04 -0.19 -2.38
C LYS A 168 1.34 -0.72 -3.78
N MET A 169 1.55 0.15 -4.76
CA MET A 169 1.57 -0.19 -6.19
C MET A 169 2.86 0.26 -6.87
N THR A 170 3.14 1.57 -6.88
CA THR A 170 4.22 2.15 -7.68
C THR A 170 4.97 3.26 -6.96
N LEU A 171 6.27 3.39 -7.26
CA LEU A 171 7.11 4.52 -6.85
C LEU A 171 7.99 4.92 -8.02
N ASP A 172 7.77 6.13 -8.52
CA ASP A 172 8.49 6.72 -9.65
C ASP A 172 9.31 7.91 -9.16
N ALA A 173 10.64 7.83 -9.27
CA ALA A 173 11.53 8.84 -8.70
C ALA A 173 12.50 9.42 -9.73
N THR A 174 12.64 10.74 -9.76
CA THR A 174 13.76 11.43 -10.39
C THR A 174 14.83 11.75 -9.35
N SER A 175 16.09 11.72 -9.76
CA SER A 175 17.23 12.12 -8.93
C SER A 175 18.27 12.83 -9.79
N THR A 176 18.59 14.07 -9.44
CA THR A 176 19.58 14.89 -10.15
C THR A 176 20.97 14.72 -9.55
N SER A 177 21.95 15.44 -10.12
CA SER A 177 23.33 15.48 -9.61
C SER A 177 23.44 16.01 -8.18
N VAL A 178 22.42 16.71 -7.68
CA VAL A 178 22.35 17.25 -6.31
C VAL A 178 22.31 16.13 -5.27
N ASP A 179 21.70 14.99 -5.62
CA ASP A 179 21.53 13.87 -4.68
C ASP A 179 22.79 13.00 -4.53
N ARG A 180 23.89 13.28 -5.25
CA ARG A 180 25.05 12.37 -5.28
C ARG A 180 25.65 12.13 -3.90
N ASP A 181 25.78 13.17 -3.08
CA ASP A 181 26.33 13.04 -1.73
C ASP A 181 25.33 12.40 -0.76
N PHE A 182 24.02 12.59 -1.00
CA PHE A 182 22.97 11.91 -0.25
C PHE A 182 23.08 10.39 -0.37
N TRP A 183 23.33 9.84 -1.57
CA TRP A 183 23.40 8.39 -1.80
C TRP A 183 24.58 7.65 -1.13
N TYR A 184 25.51 8.38 -0.49
CA TYR A 184 26.58 7.81 0.33
C TYR A 184 26.33 8.00 1.84
N SER A 185 25.20 8.59 2.22
CA SER A 185 24.82 8.86 3.59
C SER A 185 24.05 7.69 4.24
N GLY A 186 24.05 7.65 5.58
CA GLY A 186 23.24 6.68 6.34
C GLY A 186 21.73 6.77 6.08
N PRO A 187 21.12 7.98 5.95
CA PRO A 187 19.71 8.13 5.56
C PRO A 187 19.36 7.50 4.21
N ALA A 188 20.23 7.61 3.20
CA ALA A 188 19.97 7.00 1.88
C ALA A 188 19.92 5.48 1.95
N GLU A 189 20.79 4.87 2.77
CA GLU A 189 20.77 3.41 2.97
C GLU A 189 19.45 2.95 3.60
N ARG A 190 18.97 3.65 4.64
CA ARG A 190 17.66 3.34 5.25
C ARG A 190 16.50 3.52 4.26
N TYR A 191 16.59 4.52 3.39
CA TYR A 191 15.58 4.72 2.36
C TYR A 191 15.59 3.58 1.33
N LEU A 192 16.77 3.15 0.88
CA LEU A 192 16.91 2.00 -0.01
C LEU A 192 16.41 0.69 0.65
N ASP A 193 16.62 0.51 1.94
CA ASP A 193 16.07 -0.64 2.69
C ASP A 193 14.54 -0.60 2.73
N ALA A 194 13.95 0.58 2.90
CA ALA A 194 12.49 0.76 2.87
C ALA A 194 11.91 0.45 1.47
N GLN A 195 12.59 0.88 0.41
CA GLN A 195 12.22 0.55 -0.98
C GLN A 195 12.34 -0.95 -1.24
N GLU A 196 13.45 -1.59 -0.87
CA GLU A 196 13.64 -3.03 -1.03
C GLU A 196 12.59 -3.84 -0.25
N LYS A 197 12.24 -3.40 0.97
CA LYS A 197 11.17 -4.00 1.77
C LYS A 197 9.80 -3.86 1.07
N ALA A 198 9.50 -2.72 0.46
CA ALA A 198 8.27 -2.51 -0.28
C ALA A 198 8.17 -3.47 -1.48
N ILE A 199 9.25 -3.60 -2.26
CA ILE A 199 9.35 -4.55 -3.37
C ILE A 199 9.14 -5.98 -2.86
N LYS A 200 9.93 -6.42 -1.88
CA LYS A 200 9.92 -7.82 -1.42
C LYS A 200 8.62 -8.24 -0.73
N ARG A 201 7.97 -7.35 0.02
CA ARG A 201 6.79 -7.69 0.82
C ARG A 201 5.47 -7.44 0.11
N ARG A 202 5.42 -6.40 -0.73
CA ARG A 202 4.18 -5.93 -1.36
C ARG A 202 4.19 -6.06 -2.88
N GLY A 203 5.35 -6.31 -3.49
CA GLY A 203 5.48 -6.37 -4.94
C GLY A 203 5.38 -5.00 -5.61
N VAL A 204 5.71 -3.93 -4.88
CA VAL A 204 5.70 -2.55 -5.41
C VAL A 204 6.69 -2.44 -6.57
N GLU A 205 6.26 -1.84 -7.68
CA GLU A 205 7.14 -1.50 -8.78
C GLU A 205 7.84 -0.17 -8.48
N ILE A 206 9.18 -0.17 -8.50
CA ILE A 206 9.97 1.02 -8.20
C ILE A 206 10.85 1.35 -9.40
N ARG A 207 10.65 2.54 -9.98
CA ARG A 207 11.41 3.06 -11.11
C ARG A 207 12.17 4.32 -10.69
N ARG A 208 13.44 4.43 -11.07
CA ARG A 208 14.27 5.60 -10.76
C ARG A 208 15.05 6.09 -11.97
N LEU A 209 14.95 7.39 -12.23
CA LEU A 209 15.74 8.09 -13.25
C LEU A 209 16.82 8.93 -12.60
N PHE A 210 18.07 8.61 -12.92
CA PHE A 210 19.20 9.47 -12.63
C PHE A 210 19.39 10.45 -13.79
N LEU A 211 19.21 11.73 -13.52
CA LEU A 211 19.22 12.79 -14.52
C LEU A 211 20.56 13.49 -14.53
N VAL A 212 21.18 13.56 -15.70
CA VAL A 212 22.41 14.32 -15.92
C VAL A 212 22.27 15.28 -17.08
N LYS A 213 23.04 16.37 -17.08
CA LYS A 213 22.94 17.42 -18.11
C LYS A 213 23.53 16.93 -19.41
N GLU A 214 24.78 16.47 -19.36
CA GLU A 214 25.57 16.12 -20.54
C GLU A 214 26.05 14.66 -20.53
N PRO A 215 26.39 14.06 -21.67
CA PRO A 215 26.83 12.66 -21.73
C PRO A 215 28.10 12.40 -20.92
N HIS A 216 28.98 13.41 -20.78
CA HIS A 216 30.21 13.30 -19.99
C HIS A 216 29.95 13.23 -18.48
N ASP A 217 28.77 13.62 -18.01
CA ASP A 217 28.38 13.55 -16.60
C ASP A 217 28.03 12.12 -16.17
N VAL A 218 27.91 11.19 -17.13
CA VAL A 218 27.74 9.75 -16.90
C VAL A 218 29.08 9.14 -16.47
N THR A 219 29.44 9.38 -15.21
CA THR A 219 30.66 8.85 -14.60
C THR A 219 30.54 7.37 -14.25
N ALA A 220 31.68 6.70 -14.02
CA ALA A 220 31.69 5.33 -13.50
C ALA A 220 30.96 5.22 -12.15
N SER A 221 31.15 6.19 -11.25
CA SER A 221 30.46 6.24 -9.96
C SER A 221 28.93 6.32 -10.08
N LEU A 222 28.41 7.02 -11.09
CA LEU A 222 26.97 7.09 -11.36
C LEU A 222 26.45 5.75 -11.88
N ARG A 223 27.20 5.08 -12.76
CA ARG A 223 26.87 3.73 -13.25
C ARG A 223 26.83 2.73 -12.09
N ASP A 224 27.83 2.78 -11.22
CA ASP A 224 27.89 1.93 -10.03
C ASP A 224 26.73 2.22 -9.06
N LEU A 225 26.39 3.49 -8.85
CA LEU A 225 25.21 3.89 -8.07
C LEU A 225 23.94 3.30 -8.67
N CYS A 226 23.74 3.44 -9.98
CA CYS A 226 22.58 2.91 -10.68
C CYS A 226 22.49 1.38 -10.53
N GLU A 227 23.63 0.68 -10.64
CA GLU A 227 23.71 -0.77 -10.45
C GLU A 227 23.41 -1.20 -9.00
N ARG A 228 23.82 -0.41 -7.99
CA ARG A 228 23.46 -0.65 -6.58
C ARG A 228 21.95 -0.63 -6.38
N HIS A 229 21.24 0.29 -7.04
CA HIS A 229 19.77 0.33 -6.99
C HIS A 229 19.15 -0.90 -7.66
N ARG A 230 19.64 -1.31 -8.83
CA ARG A 230 19.14 -2.51 -9.54
C ARG A 230 19.29 -3.79 -8.74
N ARG A 231 20.41 -3.95 -8.03
CA ARG A 231 20.62 -5.12 -7.15
C ARG A 231 19.57 -5.26 -6.04
N ARG A 232 18.87 -4.16 -5.69
CA ARG A 232 17.77 -4.14 -4.72
C ARG A 232 16.39 -4.31 -5.38
N GLY A 233 16.33 -4.55 -6.69
CA GLY A 233 15.10 -4.73 -7.46
C GLY A 233 14.48 -3.44 -7.98
N ILE A 234 15.17 -2.30 -7.89
CA ILE A 234 14.70 -1.02 -8.43
C ILE A 234 15.08 -0.95 -9.91
N ASP A 235 14.12 -0.68 -10.81
CA ASP A 235 14.44 -0.37 -12.21
C ASP A 235 15.06 1.03 -12.27
N ALA A 236 16.38 1.07 -12.39
CA ALA A 236 17.14 2.32 -12.39
C ALA A 236 17.73 2.56 -13.79
N ARG A 237 17.51 3.77 -14.33
CA ARG A 237 18.07 4.21 -15.62
C ARG A 237 18.77 5.56 -15.48
N ILE A 238 19.63 5.86 -16.45
CA ILE A 238 20.32 7.16 -16.54
C ILE A 238 19.76 7.88 -17.77
N ALA A 239 19.26 9.09 -17.58
CA ALA A 239 18.79 9.95 -18.67
C ALA A 239 19.72 11.15 -18.83
N VAL A 240 20.12 11.42 -20.08
CA VAL A 240 21.02 12.51 -20.44
C VAL A 240 20.22 13.63 -21.11
N ARG A 241 20.03 14.75 -20.40
CA ARG A 241 19.10 15.81 -20.81
C ARG A 241 19.42 16.41 -22.18
N SER A 242 20.69 16.63 -22.52
CA SER A 242 21.06 17.18 -23.84
C SER A 242 20.73 16.27 -25.02
N GLN A 243 20.38 15.01 -24.76
CA GLN A 243 19.96 14.03 -25.76
C GLN A 243 18.44 13.79 -25.78
N MET A 244 17.71 14.42 -24.86
CA MET A 244 16.26 14.27 -24.73
C MET A 244 15.52 15.27 -25.61
N THR A 245 14.39 14.85 -26.16
CA THR A 245 13.47 15.71 -26.90
C THR A 245 12.61 16.54 -25.96
N SER A 246 12.33 16.05 -24.75
CA SER A 246 11.60 16.79 -23.73
C SER A 246 12.42 17.98 -23.20
N SER A 247 11.96 19.22 -23.43
CA SER A 247 12.65 20.44 -22.98
C SER A 247 12.22 20.93 -21.59
N ARG A 248 11.38 20.17 -20.88
CA ARG A 248 10.82 20.59 -19.59
C ARG A 248 11.93 20.71 -18.54
N LYS A 249 11.78 21.68 -17.64
CA LYS A 249 12.63 21.77 -16.45
C LYS A 249 12.44 20.48 -15.66
N VAL A 250 13.53 19.81 -15.34
CA VAL A 250 13.49 18.56 -14.60
C VAL A 250 13.85 18.89 -13.16
N ASP A 251 12.84 18.78 -12.30
CA ASP A 251 12.98 18.94 -10.86
C ASP A 251 13.13 17.55 -10.23
N ASP A 252 13.65 17.50 -9.01
CA ASP A 252 13.69 16.28 -8.21
C ASP A 252 12.33 16.06 -7.57
N PHE A 253 11.67 14.97 -7.98
CA PHE A 253 10.37 14.60 -7.46
C PHE A 253 10.20 13.08 -7.41
N ILE A 254 9.28 12.64 -6.57
CA ILE A 254 8.93 11.25 -6.37
C ILE A 254 7.41 11.15 -6.34
N VAL A 255 6.85 10.35 -7.23
CA VAL A 255 5.42 10.03 -7.25
C VAL A 255 5.20 8.66 -6.63
N PHE A 256 4.26 8.59 -5.68
CA PHE A 256 3.87 7.40 -4.98
C PHE A 256 2.43 7.03 -5.36
N ASP A 257 2.23 5.80 -5.84
CA ASP A 257 0.95 5.22 -6.26
C ASP A 257 0.16 6.05 -7.29
N GLY A 258 0.79 7.05 -7.92
CA GLY A 258 0.11 8.01 -8.79
C GLY A 258 -0.82 8.98 -8.05
N GLU A 259 -0.70 9.09 -6.72
CA GLU A 259 -1.63 9.85 -5.88
C GLU A 259 -0.95 10.90 -4.97
N LEU A 260 0.33 10.73 -4.67
CA LEU A 260 1.10 11.64 -3.82
C LEU A 260 2.44 11.96 -4.47
N CYS A 261 2.77 13.25 -4.55
CA CYS A 261 4.04 13.73 -5.08
C CYS A 261 4.87 14.38 -3.97
N TYR A 262 6.12 13.96 -3.84
CA TYR A 262 7.15 14.58 -3.03
C TYR A 262 8.10 15.34 -3.95
N GLU A 263 8.34 16.62 -3.69
CA GLU A 263 9.19 17.47 -4.51
C GLU A 263 10.26 18.14 -3.66
N THR A 264 11.48 18.20 -4.17
CA THR A 264 12.59 18.97 -3.59
C THR A 264 13.05 20.02 -4.57
N ALA A 265 13.07 21.29 -4.14
CA ALA A 265 13.66 22.36 -4.93
C ALA A 265 15.08 22.64 -4.43
N PRO A 266 16.08 22.66 -5.32
CA PRO A 266 17.38 23.21 -4.99
C PRO A 266 17.29 24.75 -4.82
N ASP A 267 18.07 25.29 -3.90
CA ASP A 267 18.36 26.71 -3.73
C ASP A 267 19.28 27.19 -4.88
N GLN A 268 19.69 28.46 -4.84
CA GLN A 268 20.58 29.03 -5.86
C GLN A 268 21.98 28.38 -5.89
N GLU A 269 22.37 27.69 -4.82
CA GLU A 269 23.64 26.97 -4.66
C GLU A 269 23.51 25.46 -4.92
N SER A 270 22.31 25.00 -5.33
CA SER A 270 21.98 23.58 -5.50
C SER A 270 21.93 22.74 -4.21
N ASN A 271 21.69 23.36 -3.05
CA ASN A 271 21.29 22.66 -1.82
C ASN A 271 19.75 22.56 -1.75
N PRO A 272 19.14 21.57 -1.09
CA PRO A 272 17.69 21.52 -0.95
C PRO A 272 17.15 22.72 -0.13
N ASP A 273 16.42 23.65 -0.78
CA ASP A 273 15.81 24.87 -0.21
C ASP A 273 14.44 24.60 0.43
N GLY A 274 13.75 23.58 -0.05
CA GLY A 274 12.42 23.23 0.41
C GLY A 274 11.97 21.86 -0.06
N THR A 275 11.11 21.24 0.74
CA THR A 275 10.45 19.97 0.46
C THR A 275 8.95 20.18 0.50
N TRP A 276 8.24 19.72 -0.53
CA TRP A 276 6.78 19.81 -0.61
C TRP A 276 6.15 18.45 -0.82
N LEU A 277 5.02 18.23 -0.15
CA LEU A 277 4.10 17.13 -0.43
C LEU A 277 2.86 17.71 -1.10
N ARG A 278 2.53 17.19 -2.28
CA ARG A 278 1.40 17.61 -3.11
C ARG A 278 0.55 16.40 -3.44
N CYS A 279 -0.75 16.51 -3.19
CA CYS A 279 -1.73 15.46 -3.46
C CYS A 279 -2.88 15.96 -4.34
N GLU A 280 -2.78 17.16 -4.90
CA GLU A 280 -3.74 17.66 -5.88
C GLU A 280 -3.72 16.77 -7.14
N PRO A 281 -4.85 16.17 -7.56
CA PRO A 281 -4.86 15.18 -8.64
C PRO A 281 -4.26 15.69 -9.95
N GLU A 282 -4.58 16.93 -10.34
CA GLU A 282 -4.05 17.56 -11.57
C GLU A 282 -2.52 17.67 -11.53
N HIS A 283 -1.96 18.08 -10.38
CA HIS A 283 -0.52 18.22 -10.21
C HIS A 283 0.19 16.86 -10.22
N VAL A 284 -0.39 15.85 -9.55
CA VAL A 284 0.18 14.51 -9.52
C VAL A 284 0.14 13.87 -10.92
N GLU A 285 -0.97 14.02 -11.64
CA GLU A 285 -1.11 13.53 -13.02
C GLU A 285 -0.07 14.16 -13.95
N ASP A 286 0.16 15.48 -13.84
CA ASP A 286 1.20 16.18 -14.60
C ASP A 286 2.59 15.59 -14.33
N ARG A 287 2.91 15.27 -13.06
CA ARG A 287 4.20 14.66 -12.69
C ARG A 287 4.32 13.20 -13.14
N VAL A 288 3.24 12.42 -13.09
CA VAL A 288 3.20 11.06 -13.66
C VAL A 288 3.48 11.10 -15.16
N ASN A 289 2.82 11.99 -15.89
CA ASN A 289 3.03 12.17 -17.33
C ASN A 289 4.47 12.60 -17.64
N GLN A 290 4.98 13.58 -16.89
CA GLN A 290 6.37 14.01 -17.01
C GLN A 290 7.35 12.86 -16.77
N PHE A 291 7.15 12.05 -15.73
CA PHE A 291 8.02 10.91 -15.46
C PHE A 291 7.99 9.90 -16.60
N ASN A 292 6.80 9.54 -17.10
CA ASN A 292 6.65 8.55 -18.16
C ASN A 292 7.29 9.03 -19.49
N GLU A 293 7.19 10.32 -19.82
CA GLU A 293 7.91 10.93 -20.96
C GLU A 293 9.42 10.76 -20.81
N LEU A 294 9.96 11.14 -19.65
CA LEU A 294 11.39 11.01 -19.37
C LEU A 294 11.85 9.55 -19.36
N TRP A 295 11.02 8.65 -18.84
CA TRP A 295 11.29 7.22 -18.75
C TRP A 295 11.38 6.54 -20.12
N ALA A 296 10.49 6.94 -21.05
CA ALA A 296 10.47 6.41 -22.41
C ALA A 296 11.69 6.87 -23.24
N GLU A 297 12.18 8.09 -23.01
CA GLU A 297 13.37 8.62 -23.66
C GLU A 297 14.69 8.14 -23.03
N ALA A 298 14.65 7.74 -21.76
CA ALA A 298 15.81 7.20 -21.05
C ALA A 298 16.22 5.84 -21.62
N ARG A 299 17.47 5.72 -22.05
CA ARG A 299 18.01 4.46 -22.57
C ARG A 299 18.21 3.45 -21.42
N GLU A 300 17.83 2.20 -21.66
CA GLU A 300 18.36 1.08 -20.88
C GLU A 300 19.87 1.02 -21.12
N PRO A 301 20.72 1.00 -20.07
CA PRO A 301 22.13 0.77 -20.28
C PRO A 301 22.33 -0.67 -20.75
N GLU A 302 22.99 -0.83 -21.90
CA GLU A 302 23.34 -2.15 -22.43
C GLU A 302 23.92 -3.03 -21.33
N ALA A 303 23.30 -4.19 -21.12
CA ALA A 303 23.86 -5.24 -20.28
C ALA A 303 25.24 -5.61 -20.85
N VAL A 304 26.30 -5.36 -20.09
CA VAL A 304 27.64 -5.83 -20.45
C VAL A 304 27.55 -7.35 -20.55
N PRO A 305 27.81 -7.97 -21.72
CA PRO A 305 27.76 -9.41 -21.85
C PRO A 305 28.76 -10.01 -20.87
N SER A 306 28.30 -10.91 -20.01
CA SER A 306 29.16 -11.74 -19.18
C SER A 306 30.13 -12.48 -20.10
N VAL A 307 31.37 -12.01 -20.14
CA VAL A 307 32.47 -12.71 -20.81
C VAL A 307 32.62 -14.04 -20.09
N LEU A 308 32.14 -15.10 -20.74
CA LEU A 308 32.44 -16.47 -20.38
C LEU A 308 33.97 -16.59 -20.36
N THR A 309 34.53 -16.71 -19.16
CA THR A 309 35.89 -17.19 -18.96
C THR A 309 35.97 -18.61 -19.49
N SER A 310 36.40 -18.75 -20.74
CA SER A 310 36.95 -20.01 -21.23
C SER A 310 38.33 -20.18 -20.61
N GLU A 311 38.41 -20.93 -19.52
CA GLU A 311 39.67 -21.51 -19.07
C GLU A 311 40.24 -22.38 -20.19
N SER A 312 41.52 -22.15 -20.49
CA SER A 312 42.38 -22.99 -21.33
C SER A 312 43.45 -23.61 -20.44
#